data_AF-A0AAU7VWW1-F1
#
_entry.id   AF-A0AAU7VWW1-F1
#
_cell.length_a   1.000
_cell.length_b   1.000
_cell.length_c   1.000
_cell.angle_alpha   90.00
_cell.angle_beta   90.00
_cell.angle_gamma   90.00
#
_symmetry.space_group_name_H-M   'P 1'
#
loop_
_entity.id
_entity.type
_entity.pdbx_description
1 polymer ?
#
loop_
_entity_poly.entity_id
_entity_poly.type
_entity_poly.pdbx_seq_one_letter_code
_entity_poly.pdbx_strand_id
1 'polypeptide(L)' 'MGNNEPAGGKIARLMEQQGRTYVWLAVTTGIPYKRLLAEVKNQTRPMSLDTALATAEALGVDLPALVAA' A
#
# COMPACT_ATOMS: atom_id res chain seq x y z
N MET A 1 -7.26 21.82 -2.81
CA MET A 1 -6.03 21.25 -2.24
C MET A 1 -5.97 19.81 -2.72
N GLY A 2 -5.22 19.54 -3.80
CA GLY A 2 -5.03 18.16 -4.28
C GLY A 2 -4.06 17.47 -3.35
N ASN A 3 -4.53 16.47 -2.60
CA ASN A 3 -3.67 15.62 -1.79
C ASN A 3 -2.88 14.71 -2.73
N ASN A 4 -1.77 15.25 -3.24
CA ASN A 4 -0.78 14.54 -4.05
C ASN A 4 0.05 13.59 -3.15
N GLU A 5 -0.65 12.79 -2.32
CA GLU A 5 -0.05 11.82 -1.43
C GLU A 5 0.38 10.60 -2.25
N PRO A 6 1.66 10.18 -2.19
CA PRO A 6 2.11 9.00 -2.89
C PRO A 6 1.35 7.78 -2.38
N ALA A 7 1.10 6.80 -3.26
CA ALA A 7 0.32 5.60 -2.96
C ALA A 7 0.77 4.91 -1.66
N GLY A 8 2.08 4.86 -1.38
CA GLY A 8 2.60 4.30 -0.13
C GLY A 8 2.14 5.03 1.14
N GLY A 9 1.99 6.36 1.09
CA GLY A 9 1.45 7.16 2.19
C GLY A 9 -0.04 6.89 2.41
N LYS A 10 -0.83 6.78 1.32
CA LYS A 10 -2.24 6.40 1.40
C LYS A 10 -2.44 5.01 1.99
N ILE A 11 -1.62 4.05 1.58
CA ILE A 11 -1.63 2.69 2.12
C ILE A 11 -1.32 2.70 3.62
N ALA A 12 -0.29 3.43 4.04
CA ALA A 12 0.07 3.55 5.45
C ALA A 12 -1.11 4.10 6.27
N ARG A 13 -1.71 5.20 5.80
CA ARG A 13 -2.86 5.82 6.45
C ARG A 13 -4.08 4.88 6.52
N LEU A 14 -4.39 4.16 5.44
CA LEU A 14 -5.49 3.19 5.42
C LEU A 14 -5.25 2.04 6.39
N MET A 15 -4.01 1.54 6.45
CA MET A 15 -3.65 0.53 7.43
C MET A 15 -3.80 1.03 8.87
N GLU A 16 -3.36 2.27 9.15
CA GLU A 16 -3.51 2.88 10.47
C GLU A 16 -5.00 3.05 10.85
N GLN A 17 -5.84 3.51 9.92
CA GLN A 17 -7.29 3.65 10.14
C GLN A 17 -7.98 2.31 10.43
N GLN A 18 -7.50 1.22 9.82
CA GLN A 18 -8.04 -0.13 10.03
C GLN A 18 -7.34 -0.92 11.14
N GLY A 19 -6.35 -0.33 11.84
CA GLY A 19 -5.55 -1.02 12.85
C GLY A 19 -4.73 -2.20 12.29
N ARG A 20 -4.35 -2.14 11.00
CA ARG A 20 -3.57 -3.18 10.30
C ARG A 20 -2.08 -2.88 10.35
N THR A 21 -1.27 -3.93 10.21
CA THR A 21 0.19 -3.82 10.16
C THR A 21 0.74 -4.24 8.80
N TYR A 22 1.94 -3.81 8.47
CA TYR A 22 2.65 -4.28 7.27
C TYR A 22 2.89 -5.80 7.29
N VAL A 23 2.98 -6.41 8.47
CA VAL A 23 3.10 -7.88 8.61
C VAL A 23 1.79 -8.55 8.20
N TRP A 24 0.66 -8.00 8.67
CA TRP A 24 -0.65 -8.47 8.23
C TRP A 24 -0.80 -8.32 6.71
N LEU A 25 -0.39 -7.18 6.14
CA LEU A 25 -0.45 -6.95 4.70
C LEU A 25 0.38 -7.99 3.93
N ALA A 26 1.60 -8.28 4.40
CA ALA A 26 2.46 -9.31 3.80
C ALA A 26 1.81 -10.71 3.81
N VAL A 27 1.16 -11.07 4.92
CA VAL A 27 0.47 -12.36 5.06
C VAL A 27 -0.77 -12.42 4.17
N THR A 28 -1.57 -11.36 4.13
CA THR A 28 -2.81 -11.29 3.34
C THR A 28 -2.53 -11.28 1.83
N THR A 29 -1.52 -10.53 1.40
CA THR A 29 -1.18 -10.37 -0.03
C THR A 29 -0.22 -11.44 -0.56
N GLY A 30 0.42 -12.20 0.32
CA GLY A 30 1.52 -13.10 -0.05
C GLY A 30 2.80 -12.37 -0.48
N ILE A 31 2.83 -11.04 -0.42
CA ILE A 31 3.99 -10.24 -0.83
C ILE A 31 5.04 -10.26 0.28
N PRO A 32 6.33 -10.50 -0.04
CA PRO A 32 7.38 -10.48 0.96
C PRO A 32 7.40 -9.18 1.75
N TYR A 33 7.43 -9.27 3.08
CA TYR A 33 7.45 -8.11 3.97
C TYR A 33 8.52 -7.09 3.61
N LYS A 34 9.73 -7.55 3.26
CA LYS A 34 10.85 -6.69 2.83
C LYS A 34 10.53 -5.90 1.56
N ARG A 35 9.75 -6.48 0.65
CA ARG A 35 9.30 -5.83 -0.59
C ARG A 35 8.26 -4.76 -0.29
N LEU A 36 7.28 -5.05 0.56
CA LEU A 36 6.30 -4.05 1.03
C LEU A 36 6.98 -2.88 1.74
N LEU A 37 7.99 -3.13 2.58
CA LEU A 37 8.75 -2.05 3.21
C LEU A 37 9.50 -1.18 2.19
N ALA A 38 10.06 -1.76 1.13
CA ALA A 38 10.78 -1.01 0.10
C ALA A 38 9.85 -0.20 -0.81
N GLU A 39 8.72 -0.78 -1.22
CA GLU A 39 7.77 -0.19 -2.18
C GLU A 39 6.74 0.74 -1.53
N VAL A 40 6.28 0.41 -0.32
CA VAL A 40 5.17 1.11 0.36
C VAL A 40 5.71 2.07 1.42
N LYS A 41 6.46 1.55 2.40
CA LYS A 41 6.85 2.31 3.60
C LYS A 41 8.01 3.28 3.34
N ASN A 42 9.11 2.76 2.82
CA ASN A 42 10.35 3.51 2.63
C ASN A 42 10.42 4.16 1.26
N GLN A 43 9.58 3.72 0.31
CA GLN A 43 9.52 4.21 -1.08
C GLN A 43 10.90 4.25 -1.75
N THR A 44 11.81 3.35 -1.35
CA THR A 44 13.15 3.24 -1.93
C THR A 44 13.14 2.59 -3.30
N ARG A 45 12.01 2.02 -3.70
CA ARG A 45 11.74 1.45 -5.01
C ARG A 45 10.34 1.84 -5.49
N PRO A 46 10.14 1.99 -6.81
CA PRO A 46 8.81 2.19 -7.37
C PRO A 46 7.93 0.98 -7.04
N MET A 47 6.67 1.27 -6.71
CA MET A 47 5.68 0.24 -6.42
C MET A 47 5.28 -0.48 -7.70
N SER A 48 5.42 -1.80 -7.68
CA SER A 48 4.97 -2.67 -8.75
C SER A 48 3.44 -2.66 -8.82
N LEU A 49 2.89 -2.76 -10.03
CA LEU A 49 1.44 -2.85 -10.24
C LEU A 49 0.81 -4.00 -9.46
N ASP A 50 1.50 -5.14 -9.41
CA ASP A 50 1.13 -6.32 -8.62
C ASP A 50 1.00 -6.01 -7.12
N THR A 51 1.98 -5.28 -6.58
CA THR A 51 1.96 -4.82 -5.18
C THR A 51 0.82 -3.86 -4.92
N ALA A 52 0.56 -2.93 -5.84
CA ALA A 52 -0.52 -1.96 -5.71
C ALA A 52 -1.90 -2.64 -5.76
N LEU A 53 -2.10 -3.58 -6.69
CA LEU A 53 -3.34 -4.37 -6.80
C LEU A 53 -3.60 -5.19 -5.54
N ALA A 54 -2.63 -6.02 -5.13
CA ALA A 54 -2.81 -6.88 -3.97
C ALA A 54 -3.06 -6.05 -2.69
N THR A 55 -2.39 -4.91 -2.56
CA THR A 55 -2.59 -4.01 -1.42
C THR A 55 -3.96 -3.32 -1.45
N ALA A 56 -4.42 -2.89 -2.63
CA ALA A 56 -5.74 -2.31 -2.82
C ALA A 56 -6.84 -3.31 -2.45
N GLU A 57 -6.75 -4.54 -2.96
CA GLU A 57 -7.68 -5.63 -2.65
C GLU A 57 -7.68 -5.98 -1.17
N ALA A 58 -6.50 -6.12 -0.56
CA ALA A 58 -6.38 -6.42 0.87
C ALA A 58 -7.00 -5.33 1.75
N LEU A 59 -6.89 -4.05 1.35
CA LEU A 59 -7.44 -2.92 2.08
C LEU A 59 -8.91 -2.63 1.73
N GLY A 60 -9.48 -3.34 0.77
CA GLY A 60 -10.86 -3.15 0.31
C GLY A 60 -11.08 -1.81 -0.40
N VAL A 61 -10.08 -1.33 -1.13
CA VAL A 61 -10.13 -0.07 -1.88
C VAL A 61 -9.85 -0.30 -3.36
N ASP A 62 -10.40 0.54 -4.22
CA ASP A 62 -10.10 0.51 -5.64
C ASP A 62 -8.66 0.95 -5.92
N LEU A 63 -7.98 0.24 -6.83
CA LEU A 63 -6.65 0.63 -7.32
C LEU A 63 -6.58 2.10 -7.77
N PRO A 64 -7.50 2.64 -8.60
CA PRO A 64 -7.49 4.06 -8.94
C PRO A 64 -7.63 4.98 -7.72
N ALA A 65 -8.39 4.60 -6.68
CA ALA A 65 -8.45 5.40 -5.45
C ALA A 65 -7.11 5.41 -4.69
N LEU A 66 -6.35 4.31 -4.80
CA LEU A 66 -5.03 4.15 -4.19
C LEU A 66 -3.92 4.91 -4.92
N VAL A 67 -3.95 4.91 -6.26
CA VAL A 67 -2.90 5.50 -7.10
C VAL A 67 -3.24 6.88 -7.66
N ALA A 68 -4.50 7.33 -7.58
CA ALA A 68 -4.88 8.67 -8.04
C ALA A 68 -4.14 9.73 -7.22
N ALA A 69 -3.52 10.68 -7.92
CA ALA A 69 -2.85 11.85 -7.39
C ALA A 69 -3.82 13.01 -7.14
#